data_AF-A0A1F3ESM0-F1
#
_entry.id   AF-A0A1F3ESM0-F1
#
_cell.length_a   1.000
_cell.length_b   1.000
_cell.length_c   1.000
_cell.angle_alpha   90.00
_cell.angle_beta   90.00
_cell.angle_gamma   90.00
#
_symmetry.space_group_name_H-M   'P 1'
#
loop_
_entity.id
_entity.type
_entity.pdbx_description
1 polymer ?
#
loop_
_entity_poly.entity_id
_entity_poly.type
_entity_poly.pdbx_seq_one_letter_code
_entity_poly.pdbx_strand_id
1 'polypeptide(L)'
;MKTDNTRAQMRKGVLEYCILLTLENKPRYSSDIIENLEQSKMIVVEGTLYPMLNRLKNEGYLNYRWEESLQGPPRKYYELSETGKLFLHELGNAWNELVDAIFHINNNK
;
A
#
# COMPACT_ATOMS: atom_id res chain seq x y z
N MET A 1 19.36 -13.39 -10.54
CA MET A 1 20.07 -14.10 -9.44
C MET A 1 19.09 -14.40 -8.29
N LYS A 2 19.42 -15.30 -7.35
CA LYS A 2 18.55 -15.64 -6.20
C LYS A 2 18.10 -14.40 -5.41
N THR A 3 19.00 -13.42 -5.29
CA THR A 3 18.78 -12.12 -4.62
C THR A 3 17.69 -11.26 -5.26
N ASP A 4 17.54 -11.29 -6.59
CA ASP A 4 16.50 -10.51 -7.28
C ASP A 4 15.11 -11.06 -6.98
N ASN A 5 14.98 -12.39 -6.93
CA ASN A 5 13.73 -13.04 -6.53
C ASN A 5 13.40 -12.73 -5.07
N THR A 6 14.36 -12.85 -4.15
CA THR A 6 14.15 -12.47 -2.74
C THR A 6 13.68 -11.03 -2.60
N ARG A 7 14.32 -10.08 -3.30
CA ARG A 7 13.91 -8.67 -3.29
C ARG A 7 12.49 -8.48 -3.79
N ALA A 8 12.11 -9.19 -4.86
CA ALA A 8 10.75 -9.13 -5.40
C ALA A 8 9.72 -9.68 -4.38
N GLN A 9 10.01 -10.78 -3.70
CA GLN A 9 9.12 -11.33 -2.67
C GLN A 9 8.97 -10.39 -1.46
N MET A 10 10.07 -9.79 -0.99
CA MET A 10 10.01 -8.80 0.10
C MET A 10 9.11 -7.62 -0.26
N ARG A 11 9.26 -7.07 -1.48
CA ARG A 11 8.41 -5.96 -1.97
C ARG A 11 6.95 -6.35 -2.07
N LYS A 12 6.65 -7.56 -2.57
CA LYS A 12 5.28 -8.08 -2.62
C LYS A 12 4.66 -8.20 -1.23
N GLY A 13 5.44 -8.68 -0.25
CA GLY A 13 4.97 -8.84 1.13
C GLY A 13 4.56 -7.54 1.80
N VAL A 14 5.23 -6.42 1.49
CA VAL A 14 4.92 -5.10 2.07
C VAL A 14 4.04 -4.22 1.20
N LEU A 15 3.69 -4.65 -0.01
CA LEU A 15 3.00 -3.79 -0.98
C LEU A 15 1.64 -3.31 -0.47
N GLU A 16 0.91 -4.19 0.23
CA GLU A 16 -0.38 -3.83 0.82
C GLU A 16 -0.24 -2.70 1.84
N TYR A 17 0.72 -2.84 2.76
CA TYR A 17 1.06 -1.82 3.73
C TYR A 17 1.43 -0.49 3.04
N CYS A 18 2.26 -0.55 1.98
CA CYS A 18 2.62 0.65 1.22
C CYS A 18 1.41 1.32 0.57
N ILE A 19 0.45 0.57 0.01
CA ILE A 19 -0.77 1.13 -0.58
C ILE A 19 -1.59 1.86 0.49
N LEU A 20 -1.79 1.24 1.66
CA LEU A 20 -2.54 1.85 2.77
C LEU A 20 -1.87 3.13 3.28
N LEU A 21 -0.54 3.14 3.40
CA LEU A 21 0.24 4.34 3.76
C LEU A 21 0.01 5.50 2.78
N THR A 22 -0.11 5.23 1.49
CA THR A 22 -0.40 6.32 0.52
C THR A 22 -1.73 7.02 0.83
N LEU A 23 -2.70 6.30 1.43
CA LEU A 23 -4.06 6.76 1.70
C LEU A 23 -4.24 7.34 3.12
N GLU A 24 -3.24 7.27 3.99
CA GLU A 24 -3.34 7.64 5.40
C GLU A 24 -3.84 9.06 5.63
N ASN A 25 -3.30 10.00 4.86
CA ASN A 25 -3.52 11.42 5.09
C ASN A 25 -4.69 12.00 4.28
N LYS A 26 -5.04 11.37 3.16
CA LYS A 26 -6.12 11.85 2.29
C LYS A 26 -6.59 10.78 1.30
N PRO A 27 -7.83 10.89 0.82
CA PRO A 27 -8.34 10.09 -0.29
C PRO A 27 -7.52 10.31 -1.57
N ARG A 28 -7.33 9.28 -2.37
CA ARG A 28 -6.56 9.34 -3.63
C ARG A 28 -7.20 8.58 -4.77
N TYR A 29 -6.97 9.07 -5.98
CA TYR A 29 -7.26 8.32 -7.19
C TYR A 29 -6.17 7.26 -7.43
N SER A 30 -6.47 6.21 -8.18
CA SER A 30 -5.55 5.09 -8.42
C SER A 30 -4.23 5.55 -9.05
N SER A 31 -4.24 6.54 -9.95
CA SER A 31 -3.00 7.08 -10.53
C SER A 31 -2.12 7.75 -9.48
N ASP A 32 -2.71 8.48 -8.52
CA ASP A 32 -1.95 9.16 -7.47
C ASP A 32 -1.32 8.16 -6.49
N ILE A 33 -1.97 7.00 -6.29
CA ILE A 33 -1.43 5.89 -5.52
C ILE A 33 -0.21 5.30 -6.25
N ILE A 34 -0.33 5.03 -7.56
CA ILE A 34 0.78 4.53 -8.38
C ILE A 34 1.96 5.50 -8.34
N GLU A 35 1.71 6.79 -8.59
CA GLU A 35 2.75 7.81 -8.60
C GLU A 35 3.49 7.88 -7.25
N ASN A 36 2.77 7.85 -6.13
CA ASN A 36 3.37 7.89 -4.81
C ASN A 36 4.23 6.63 -4.50
N LEU A 37 3.77 5.46 -4.94
CA LEU A 37 4.53 4.22 -4.84
C LEU A 37 5.79 4.26 -5.73
N GLU A 38 5.69 4.77 -6.96
CA GLU A 38 6.82 4.91 -7.88
C GLU A 38 7.90 5.86 -7.34
N GLN A 39 7.50 7.01 -6.79
CA GLN A 39 8.40 7.95 -6.09
C GLN A 39 9.13 7.26 -4.93
N SER A 40 8.48 6.29 -4.29
CA SER A 40 9.03 5.46 -3.22
C SER A 40 9.81 4.22 -3.72
N LYS A 41 10.08 4.14 -5.03
CA LYS A 41 10.76 3.02 -5.71
C LYS A 41 10.02 1.67 -5.61
N MET A 42 8.70 1.73 -5.38
CA MET A 42 7.77 0.61 -5.40
C MET A 42 7.02 0.61 -6.73
N ILE A 43 7.61 -0.04 -7.74
CA ILE A 43 7.03 -0.07 -9.09
C ILE A 43 5.83 -1.03 -9.12
N VAL A 44 4.66 -0.49 -9.46
CA VAL A 44 3.39 -1.23 -9.53
C VAL A 44 2.63 -0.79 -10.76
N VAL A 45 2.07 -1.75 -11.49
CA VAL A 45 1.20 -1.49 -12.63
C VAL A 45 -0.27 -1.57 -12.22
N GLU A 46 -1.15 -0.94 -12.99
CA GLU A 46 -2.60 -0.95 -12.76
C GLU A 46 -3.20 -2.36 -12.58
N GLY A 47 -2.75 -3.31 -13.39
CA GLY A 47 -3.19 -4.71 -13.33
C GLY A 47 -2.89 -5.40 -11.99
N THR A 48 -1.95 -4.87 -11.22
CA THR A 48 -1.65 -5.33 -9.85
C THR A 48 -2.40 -4.50 -8.82
N LEU A 49 -2.47 -3.18 -9.00
CA LEU A 49 -3.07 -2.28 -8.03
C LEU A 49 -4.59 -2.49 -7.91
N TYR A 50 -5.32 -2.56 -9.02
CA TYR A 50 -6.79 -2.63 -8.97
C TYR A 50 -7.33 -3.87 -8.24
N PRO A 51 -6.80 -5.09 -8.48
CA PRO A 51 -7.19 -6.27 -7.69
C PRO A 51 -6.93 -6.09 -6.20
N MET A 52 -5.82 -5.46 -5.81
CA MET A 52 -5.50 -5.20 -4.40
C MET A 52 -6.44 -4.19 -3.77
N LEU A 53 -6.73 -3.07 -4.45
CA LEU A 53 -7.70 -2.09 -3.98
C LEU A 53 -9.09 -2.71 -3.81
N ASN A 54 -9.49 -3.57 -4.75
CA ASN A 54 -10.76 -4.29 -4.65
C ASN A 54 -10.78 -5.26 -3.46
N ARG A 55 -9.69 -6.01 -3.25
CA ARG A 55 -9.56 -6.92 -2.11
C ARG A 55 -9.63 -6.17 -0.78
N LEU A 56 -8.81 -5.14 -0.59
CA LEU A 56 -8.80 -4.30 0.61
C LEU A 56 -10.16 -3.66 0.89
N LYS A 57 -10.88 -3.24 -0.15
CA LYS A 57 -12.26 -2.75 -0.02
C LYS A 57 -13.25 -3.86 0.37
N ASN A 58 -13.08 -5.08 -0.15
CA ASN A 58 -13.94 -6.21 0.21
C ASN A 58 -13.68 -6.73 1.63
N GLU A 59 -12.44 -6.61 2.10
CA GLU A 59 -12.03 -6.85 3.49
C GLU A 59 -12.48 -5.72 4.45
N GLY A 60 -13.00 -4.62 3.91
CA GLY A 60 -13.54 -3.50 4.67
C GLY A 60 -12.50 -2.47 5.12
N TYR A 61 -11.24 -2.58 4.68
CA TYR A 61 -10.18 -1.62 5.01
C TYR A 61 -10.23 -0.34 4.18
N LEU A 62 -10.84 -0.39 3.00
CA LEU A 62 -11.01 0.76 2.12
C LEU A 62 -12.47 1.04 1.82
N ASN A 63 -12.79 2.32 1.73
CA ASN A 63 -13.97 2.84 1.08
C ASN A 63 -13.58 3.47 -0.27
N TYR A 64 -14.58 3.75 -1.10
CA TYR A 64 -14.40 4.65 -2.23
C TYR A 64 -15.62 5.54 -2.40
N ARG A 65 -15.40 6.70 -3.00
CA ARG A 65 -16.45 7.56 -3.52
C ARG A 65 -16.19 7.91 -4.97
N TRP A 66 -17.27 8.16 -5.70
CA TRP A 66 -17.18 8.72 -7.03
C TRP A 66 -17.06 10.23 -6.93
N GLU A 67 -16.08 10.81 -7.61
CA GLU A 67 -15.96 12.25 -7.80
C GLU A 67 -16.09 12.56 -9.29
N GLU A 68 -16.86 13.60 -9.61
CA GLU A 68 -16.95 14.08 -10.99
C GLU A 68 -15.58 14.59 -11.45
N SER A 69 -15.19 14.22 -12.66
CA SER A 69 -13.98 14.74 -13.27
C SER A 69 -14.31 16.01 -14.06
N LEU A 70 -13.43 17.00 -14.03
CA LEU A 70 -13.53 18.19 -14.89
C LEU A 70 -13.55 17.81 -16.37
N GLN A 71 -12.89 16.70 -16.73
CA GLN A 71 -12.91 16.11 -18.07
C GLN A 71 -12.90 14.57 -17.98
N GLY A 72 -13.77 13.93 -18.75
CA GLY A 72 -13.84 12.46 -18.82
C GLY A 72 -14.77 11.82 -17.77
N PRO A 73 -14.70 10.49 -17.59
CA PRO A 73 -15.61 9.77 -16.71
C PRO A 73 -15.35 10.11 -15.22
N PRO A 74 -16.35 9.89 -14.36
CA PRO A 74 -16.17 9.98 -12.90
C PRO A 74 -14.99 9.13 -12.42
N ARG A 75 -14.27 9.64 -11.43
CA ARG A 75 -13.10 8.97 -10.82
C ARG A 75 -13.46 8.37 -9.49
N LYS A 76 -12.88 7.21 -9.17
CA LYS A 76 -13.00 6.59 -7.84
C LYS A 76 -11.87 7.08 -6.96
N TYR A 77 -12.19 7.84 -5.93
CA TYR A 77 -11.24 8.17 -4.87
C TYR A 77 -11.36 7.15 -3.75
N TYR A 78 -10.26 6.49 -3.44
CA TYR A 78 -10.15 5.51 -2.37
C TYR A 78 -9.72 6.21 -1.08
N GLU A 79 -10.22 5.73 0.05
CA GLU A 79 -9.86 6.22 1.38
C GLU A 79 -9.87 5.08 2.41
N LEU A 80 -9.08 5.23 3.47
CA LEU A 80 -9.11 4.28 4.59
C LEU A 80 -10.47 4.36 5.31
N SER A 81 -11.04 3.20 5.59
CA SER A 81 -12.11 3.08 6.58
C SER A 81 -11.53 3.18 8.00
N GLU A 82 -12.39 3.23 9.03
CA GLU A 82 -11.91 3.20 10.42
C GLU A 82 -11.17 1.89 10.74
N THR A 83 -11.66 0.74 10.26
CA THR A 83 -10.94 -0.54 10.40
C THR A 83 -9.65 -0.56 9.58
N GLY A 84 -9.62 0.11 8.42
CA GLY A 84 -8.41 0.28 7.61
C GLY A 84 -7.31 1.07 8.31
N LYS A 85 -7.67 2.10 9.09
CA LYS A 85 -6.70 2.86 9.91
C LYS A 85 -6.12 2.01 11.04
N LEU A 86 -6.96 1.21 11.71
CA LEU A 86 -6.48 0.28 12.75
C LEU A 86 -5.54 -0.77 12.15
N PHE A 87 -5.92 -1.36 11.02
CA PHE A 87 -5.11 -2.34 10.32
C PHE A 87 -3.79 -1.74 9.82
N LEU A 88 -3.80 -0.51 9.30
CA LEU A 88 -2.58 0.21 8.92
C LEU A 88 -1.62 0.35 10.11
N HIS A 89 -2.13 0.71 11.28
CA HIS A 89 -1.33 0.84 12.49
C HIS A 89 -0.75 -0.51 12.94
N GLU A 90 -1.53 -1.58 12.90
CA GLU A 90 -1.06 -2.95 13.20
C GLU A 90 0.06 -3.39 12.24
N LEU A 91 -0.09 -3.14 10.94
CA LEU A 91 0.96 -3.40 9.95
C LEU A 91 2.22 -2.58 10.21
N GLY A 92 2.07 -1.33 10.64
CA GLY A 92 3.19 -0.48 11.03
C GLY A 92 3.97 -1.06 12.22
N ASN A 93 3.27 -1.54 13.25
CA ASN A 93 3.91 -2.20 14.38
C ASN A 93 4.64 -3.47 13.96
N ALA A 94 3.99 -4.35 13.19
CA ALA A 94 4.59 -5.59 12.71
C ALA A 94 5.83 -5.34 11.84
N TRP A 95 5.81 -4.27 11.02
CA TRP A 95 6.96 -3.87 10.24
C TRP A 95 8.13 -3.41 11.11
N ASN A 96 7.86 -2.57 12.11
CA ASN A 96 8.90 -2.09 13.04
C ASN A 96 9.54 -3.25 13.81
N GLU A 97 8.74 -4.19 14.32
CA GLU A 97 9.25 -5.40 14.99
C GLU A 97 10.19 -6.22 14.09
N LEU A 98 9.83 -6.37 12.81
CA LEU A 98 10.67 -7.09 11.84
C LEU A 98 12.00 -6.36 11.58
N VAL A 99 11.95 -5.04 11.40
CA VAL A 99 13.15 -4.22 11.18
C VAL A 99 14.07 -4.29 12.41
N ASP A 100 13.51 -4.16 13.60
CA ASP A 100 14.25 -4.21 14.87
C ASP A 100 14.90 -5.58 15.08
N ALA A 101 14.18 -6.67 14.79
CA ALA A 101 14.73 -8.02 14.87
C ALA A 101 15.94 -8.21 13.94
N ILE A 102 15.84 -7.76 12.69
CA ILE A 102 16.95 -7.83 11.72
C ILE A 102 18.13 -6.97 12.17
N PHE A 103 17.85 -5.74 12.63
CA PHE A 103 18.88 -4.82 13.12
C PHE A 103 19.63 -5.39 14.33
N HIS A 104 18.91 -5.94 15.31
CA HIS A 104 19.48 -6.59 16.48
C HIS A 104 20.38 -7.77 16.11
N ILE A 105 19.94 -8.66 15.19
CA ILE A 105 20.75 -9.78 14.72
C ILE A 105 22.00 -9.28 13.99
N ASN A 106 21.90 -8.21 13.20
CA ASN A 106 23.03 -7.72 12.43
C ASN A 106 24.10 -7.03 13.29
N ASN A 107 23.72 -6.38 14.39
CA ASN A 107 24.65 -5.71 15.32
C ASN A 107 25.26 -6.66 16.36
N ASN A 108 24.67 -7.83 16.58
CA ASN A 108 25.22 -8.88 17.44
C ASN A 108 26.07 -9.91 16.67
N LYS A 109 26.55 -9.55 15.49
CA LYS A 109 27.60 -10.28 14.77
C LYS A 109 28.97 -9.76 15.19
#